data_AF-A0A973Z9L3-F1
#
_entry.id   AF-A0A973Z9L3-F1
#
_cell.length_a   1.000
_cell.length_b   1.000
_cell.length_c   1.000
_cell.angle_alpha   90.00
_cell.angle_beta   90.00
_cell.angle_gamma   90.00
#
_symmetry.space_group_name_H-M   'P 1'
#
loop_
_entity.id
_entity.type
_entity.pdbx_description
1 polymer ?
#
loop_
_entity_poly.entity_id
_entity_poly.type
_entity_poly.pdbx_seq_one_letter_code
_entity_poly.pdbx_strand_id
1 'polypeptide(L)' 'MSPTPTPTTSDLLTATSFKVLRGEPSPEELAAFTAVLTLRLTPPAEPTSRRPTTAAWSRPERLRAYNCPRAWQG' A
#
# COMPACT_ATOMS: atom_id res chain seq x y z
N MET A 1 23.97 -18.02 20.89
CA MET A 1 23.08 -18.15 19.73
C MET A 1 21.66 -18.17 20.26
N SER A 2 20.94 -17.05 20.17
CA SER A 2 19.55 -16.97 20.66
C SER A 2 18.61 -17.59 19.60
N PRO A 3 17.58 -18.37 19.99
CA PRO A 3 16.62 -18.91 19.03
C PRO A 3 15.79 -17.77 18.43
N THR A 4 15.65 -17.75 17.11
CA THR A 4 14.73 -16.86 16.39
C THR A 4 13.31 -17.14 16.89
N PRO A 5 12.53 -16.11 17.32
CA PRO A 5 11.13 -16.34 17.65
C PRO A 5 10.40 -16.79 16.38
N THR A 6 9.75 -17.95 16.44
CA THR A 6 8.84 -18.38 15.38
C THR A 6 7.67 -17.40 15.37
N PRO A 7 7.36 -16.73 14.24
CA PRO A 7 6.19 -15.86 14.18
C PRO A 7 4.97 -16.70 14.50
N THR A 8 4.19 -16.28 15.50
CA THR A 8 2.95 -16.96 15.85
C THR A 8 1.92 -16.65 14.78
N THR A 9 0.94 -17.53 14.54
CA THR A 9 -0.15 -17.29 13.56
C THR A 9 -0.81 -15.92 13.72
N SER A 10 -0.93 -15.42 14.95
CA SER A 10 -1.46 -14.09 15.25
C SER A 10 -0.62 -12.94 14.68
N ASP A 11 0.71 -13.08 14.64
CA ASP A 11 1.60 -12.08 14.04
C ASP A 11 1.44 -12.05 12.52
N LEU A 12 1.29 -13.23 11.91
CA LEU A 12 1.06 -13.36 10.48
C LEU A 12 -0.29 -12.78 10.06
N LEU A 13 -1.34 -13.02 10.87
CA LEU A 13 -2.66 -12.40 10.68
C LEU A 13 -2.59 -10.88 10.84
N THR A 14 -1.83 -10.37 11.81
CA THR A 14 -1.64 -8.93 11.98
C THR A 14 -0.90 -8.32 10.78
N ALA A 15 0.12 -9.01 10.27
CA ALA A 15 0.88 -8.56 9.11
C ALA A 15 0.06 -8.55 7.80
N THR A 16 -1.02 -9.35 7.72
CA THR A 16 -1.81 -9.53 6.50
C THR A 16 -3.24 -8.98 6.60
N SER A 17 -3.60 -8.33 7.72
CA SER A 17 -4.92 -7.71 7.91
C SER A 17 -4.88 -6.20 7.69
N PHE A 18 -6.01 -5.65 7.23
CA PHE A 18 -6.19 -4.21 7.08
C PHE A 18 -7.37 -3.74 7.95
N LYS A 19 -7.27 -2.50 8.44
CA LYS A 19 -8.28 -1.88 9.32
C LYS A 19 -9.00 -0.77 8.59
N VAL A 20 -10.32 -0.77 8.65
CA VAL A 20 -11.15 0.35 8.21
C VAL A 20 -11.10 1.44 9.29
N LEU A 21 -10.60 2.62 8.93
CA LEU A 21 -10.52 3.76 9.86
C LEU A 21 -11.76 4.66 9.80
N ARG A 22 -12.45 4.70 8.65
CA ARG A 22 -13.64 5.51 8.41
C ARG A 22 -14.53 4.84 7.35
N GLY A 23 -15.84 5.08 7.45
CA GLY A 23 -16.85 4.50 6.57
C GLY A 23 -17.29 3.10 7.01
N GLU A 24 -18.39 2.62 6.43
CA GLU A 24 -18.92 1.28 6.64
C GLU A 24 -19.01 0.57 5.28
N PRO A 25 -17.89 0.02 4.76
CA PRO A 25 -17.88 -0.62 3.46
C PRO A 25 -18.70 -1.90 3.49
N SER A 26 -19.36 -2.21 2.38
CA SER A 26 -20.10 -3.47 2.25
C SER A 26 -19.13 -4.67 2.20
N PRO A 27 -19.60 -5.89 2.53
CA PRO A 27 -18.80 -7.11 2.38
C PRO A 27 -18.23 -7.28 0.96
N GLU A 28 -19.00 -6.91 -0.05
CA GLU A 28 -18.60 -6.98 -1.47
C GLU A 28 -17.46 -6.01 -1.78
N GLU A 29 -17.50 -4.79 -1.25
CA GLU A 29 -16.44 -3.80 -1.41
C GLU A 29 -15.14 -4.27 -0.74
N LEU A 30 -15.22 -4.86 0.45
CA LEU A 30 -14.07 -5.45 1.15
C LEU A 30 -13.47 -6.63 0.36
N ALA A 31 -14.32 -7.47 -0.24
CA ALA A 31 -13.88 -8.57 -1.09
C ALA A 31 -13.16 -8.06 -2.35
N ALA A 32 -13.75 -7.07 -3.04
CA ALA A 32 -13.15 -6.45 -4.22
C ALA A 32 -11.81 -5.78 -3.90
N PHE A 33 -11.74 -5.05 -2.78
CA PHE A 33 -10.51 -4.43 -2.30
C PHE A 33 -9.42 -5.48 -2.06
N THR A 34 -9.74 -6.56 -1.35
CA THR A 34 -8.80 -7.66 -1.06
C THR A 34 -8.32 -8.35 -2.34
N ALA A 35 -9.20 -8.56 -3.32
CA ALA A 35 -8.85 -9.15 -4.62
C ALA A 35 -7.84 -8.27 -5.38
N VAL A 36 -8.10 -6.95 -5.43
CA VAL A 36 -7.17 -5.99 -6.06
C VAL A 36 -5.83 -5.98 -5.34
N LEU A 37 -5.82 -5.98 -4.02
CA LEU A 37 -4.60 -5.97 -3.21
C LEU A 37 -3.78 -7.24 -3.45
N THR A 38 -4.44 -8.40 -3.45
CA THR A 38 -3.82 -9.70 -3.75
C THR A 38 -3.20 -9.70 -5.15
N LEU A 39 -3.94 -9.22 -6.16
CA LEU A 39 -3.43 -9.12 -7.53
C LEU A 39 -2.20 -8.19 -7.64
N ARG A 40 -2.21 -7.06 -6.93
CA ARG A 40 -1.12 -6.07 -6.96
C ARG A 40 0.12 -6.51 -6.21
N LEU A 41 -0.04 -7.26 -5.12
CA LEU A 41 1.06 -7.77 -4.31
C LEU A 41 1.62 -9.09 -4.84
N THR A 42 0.88 -9.80 -5.69
CA THR A 42 1.37 -11.02 -6.33
C THR A 42 2.53 -10.65 -7.25
N PRO A 43 3.76 -11.13 -6.98
CA PRO A 43 4.89 -10.86 -7.84
C PRO A 43 4.64 -11.50 -9.22
N PRO A 44 5.01 -10.82 -10.32
CA PRO A 44 4.89 -11.40 -11.66
C PRO A 44 5.78 -12.65 -11.78
N ALA A 45 5.29 -13.64 -12.53
CA ALA A 45 5.98 -14.92 -12.71
C ALA A 45 7.34 -14.81 -13.41
N GLU A 46 7.56 -13.74 -14.18
CA GLU A 46 8.82 -13.43 -14.84
C GLU A 46 9.37 -12.10 -14.31
N PRO A 47 10.66 -12.03 -13.92
CA PRO A 47 11.25 -10.79 -13.44
C PRO A 47 11.40 -9.81 -14.60
N THR A 48 10.35 -9.04 -14.87
CA THR A 48 10.48 -7.88 -15.74
C THR A 48 11.43 -6.90 -15.05
N SER A 49 12.49 -6.46 -15.74
CA SER A 49 13.36 -5.39 -15.25
C SER A 49 12.54 -4.11 -15.10
N ARG A 50 11.88 -3.96 -13.95
CA ARG A 50 11.10 -2.77 -13.63
C ARG A 50 12.11 -1.69 -13.29
N ARG A 51 12.54 -0.94 -14.32
CA ARG A 51 13.23 0.34 -14.15
C ARG A 51 12.43 1.12 -13.10
N PRO A 52 13.04 1.60 -12.00
CA PRO A 52 12.29 2.25 -10.95
C PRO A 52 11.54 3.41 -11.58
N THR A 53 10.22 3.27 -11.69
CA THR A 53 9.33 4.37 -11.99
C THR A 53 9.55 5.36 -10.87
N THR A 54 10.17 6.50 -11.17
CA THR A 54 10.15 7.66 -10.27
C THR A 54 8.75 7.72 -9.67
N ALA A 55 8.65 7.59 -8.35
CA ALA A 55 7.35 7.56 -7.70
C ALA A 55 6.56 8.80 -8.17
N ALA A 56 5.45 8.60 -8.88
CA ALA A 56 4.61 9.69 -9.41
C ALA A 56 3.94 10.53 -8.31
N TRP A 57 4.18 10.15 -7.05
CA TRP A 57 3.79 10.89 -5.87
C TRP A 57 4.72 12.08 -5.75
N SER A 58 4.14 13.26 -5.95
CA SER A 58 4.87 14.51 -5.78
C SER A 58 5.39 14.58 -4.35
N ARG A 59 6.71 14.61 -4.18
CA ARG A 59 7.38 14.76 -2.90
C ARG A 59 7.40 16.25 -2.56
N PRO A 60 6.63 16.72 -1.57
CA PRO A 60 6.54 18.14 -1.26
C PRO A 60 7.92 18.74 -0.95
N GLU A 61 8.80 17.98 -0.30
CA GLU A 61 10.18 18.37 0.01
C GLU A 61 11.09 18.55 -1.23
N ARG A 62 10.69 18.02 -2.39
CA ARG A 62 11.43 18.16 -3.67
C ARG A 62 10.75 19.16 -4.62
N LEU A 63 9.55 19.62 -4.29
CA LEU A 63 8.88 20.70 -4.99
C LEU A 63 9.45 22.03 -4.51
N ARG A 64 9.76 22.92 -5.44
CA ARG A 64 10.01 24.34 -5.14
C ARG A 64 8.85 24.86 -4.28
N ALA A 65 9.15 25.69 -3.27
CA ALA A 65 8.13 26.28 -2.39
C ALA A 65 6.90 26.74 -3.21
N TYR A 66 5.77 26.11 -2.91
CA TYR A 66 4.55 26.20 -3.69
C TYR A 66 3.89 27.58 -3.49
N ASN A 67 3.73 28.34 -4.57
CA ASN A 67 3.33 29.75 -4.58
C ASN A 67 1.87 30.00 -4.97
N CYS A 68 0.95 29.03 -4.85
CA CYS A 68 -0.42 29.22 -5.34
C CYS A 68 -1.50 28.77 -4.33
N PRO A 69 -2.17 29.70 -3.62
CA PRO A 69 -3.23 29.37 -2.66
C PRO A 69 -4.42 28.57 -3.20
N ARG A 70 -4.55 28.37 -4.52
CA ARG A 70 -5.72 27.74 -5.16
C ARG A 70 -5.53 26.36 -5.79
N ALA A 71 -4.32 25.78 -5.84
CA ALA A 71 -4.14 24.50 -6.55
C ALA A 71 -4.54 23.22 -5.78
N TRP A 72 -5.40 23.36 -4.77
CA TRP A 72 -6.10 22.24 -4.11
C TRP A 72 -7.50 22.00 -4.71
N GLN A 73 -7.93 22.81 -5.67
CA GLN A 73 -9.12 22.57 -6.50
C GLN A 73 -8.74 22.10 -7.92
N GLY A 74 -7.97 21.01 -7.99
CA GLY A 74 -7.72 20.26 -9.21
C GLY A 74 -7.94 18.78 -8.95
#